data_AF-A0A8H7HAE8-F1
#
_entry.id   AF-A0A8H7HAE8-F1
#
_cell.length_a   1.000
_cell.length_b   1.000
_cell.length_c   1.000
_cell.angle_alpha   90.00
_cell.angle_beta   90.00
_cell.angle_gamma   90.00
#
_symmetry.space_group_name_H-M   'P 1'
#
loop_
_entity.id
_entity.type
_entity.pdbx_description
1 polymer ?
#
loop_
_entity_poly.entity_id
_entity_poly.type
_entity_poly.pdbx_seq_one_letter_code
_entity_poly.pdbx_strand_id
1 'polypeptide(L)'
;MANGSSPTEAPPSIPRRTTNGFTMPDTTPTNPLETIPTQAHQLPHNNIPNTPLSVATVSAALGIVFALGASLFVSGGVAGSWWATYQLGFFMAIWSFFHWAEFAVTAGWNREKLSVDSFLLDNGMTYHIAHAAALIEFFVTKFFWPHSKSHTAISIAGIVLVIIGQTIRSLAMIHAASNFSHTVATYKLVTHRLVTDGIYSYVQ
;
A
#
# COMPACT_ATOMS: atom_id res chain seq x y z
N MET A 1 -28.64 39.54 -49.87
CA MET A 1 -28.70 40.29 -48.59
C MET A 1 -28.77 39.27 -47.47
N ALA A 2 -27.88 39.40 -46.49
CA ALA A 2 -27.55 38.40 -45.48
C ALA A 2 -28.71 38.10 -44.52
N ASN A 3 -28.87 36.85 -44.12
CA ASN A 3 -29.68 36.49 -42.95
C ASN A 3 -28.78 35.77 -41.94
N GLY A 4 -28.59 36.40 -40.78
CA GLY A 4 -27.57 36.08 -39.79
C GLY A 4 -27.90 34.82 -38.98
N SER A 5 -26.90 33.98 -38.82
CA SER A 5 -26.86 32.88 -37.86
C SER A 5 -26.72 33.42 -36.44
N SER A 6 -27.63 33.01 -35.56
CA SER A 6 -27.56 33.20 -34.10
C SER A 6 -26.27 32.60 -33.51
N PRO A 7 -25.56 33.31 -32.61
CA PRO A 7 -24.37 32.76 -31.97
C PRO A 7 -24.79 31.75 -30.89
N THR A 8 -24.36 30.50 -31.06
CA THR A 8 -24.46 29.46 -30.05
C THR A 8 -23.67 29.89 -28.81
N GLU A 9 -24.37 30.10 -27.71
CA GLU A 9 -23.84 30.48 -26.41
C GLU A 9 -22.84 29.44 -25.91
N ALA A 10 -21.56 29.81 -25.81
CA ALA A 10 -20.53 28.96 -25.25
C ALA A 10 -20.75 28.81 -23.74
N PRO A 11 -20.59 27.61 -23.15
CA PRO A 11 -20.75 27.44 -21.71
C PRO A 11 -19.75 28.32 -20.94
N PRO A 12 -20.13 28.81 -19.73
CA PRO A 12 -19.32 29.72 -18.96
C PRO A 12 -17.95 29.11 -18.66
N SER A 13 -16.88 29.85 -19.00
CA SER A 13 -15.51 29.45 -18.72
C SER A 13 -15.27 29.47 -17.22
N ILE A 14 -15.11 28.28 -16.64
CA ILE A 14 -14.74 28.09 -15.24
C ILE A 14 -13.38 28.79 -15.00
N PRO A 15 -13.23 29.62 -13.95
CA PRO A 15 -12.00 30.36 -13.70
C PRO A 15 -10.83 29.40 -13.39
N ARG A 16 -9.87 29.31 -14.32
CA ARG A 16 -8.60 28.57 -14.13
C ARG A 16 -7.80 29.19 -12.99
N ARG A 17 -7.58 28.43 -11.91
CA ARG A 17 -6.71 28.83 -10.81
C ARG A 17 -5.25 28.77 -11.26
N THR A 18 -4.69 29.91 -11.67
CA THR A 18 -3.27 30.03 -12.01
C THR A 18 -2.47 30.27 -10.73
N THR A 19 -1.47 29.43 -10.47
CA THR A 19 -0.41 29.74 -9.50
C THR A 19 0.91 29.70 -10.26
N ASN A 20 1.64 30.82 -10.32
CA ASN A 20 2.94 30.95 -10.97
C ASN A 20 3.02 30.49 -12.45
N GLY A 21 1.98 30.75 -13.25
CA GLY A 21 2.01 30.49 -14.70
C GLY A 21 1.91 29.02 -15.11
N PHE A 22 1.77 28.10 -14.14
CA PHE A 22 1.48 26.69 -14.42
C PHE A 22 -0.02 26.46 -14.46
N THR A 23 -0.53 25.99 -15.59
CA THR A 23 -1.92 25.52 -15.71
C THR A 23 -2.06 24.22 -14.95
N MET A 24 -2.60 24.28 -13.74
CA MET A 24 -3.08 23.09 -13.06
C MET A 24 -4.30 22.56 -13.84
N PRO A 25 -4.33 21.27 -14.23
CA PRO A 25 -5.59 20.66 -14.63
C PRO A 25 -6.58 20.83 -13.47
N ASP A 26 -7.79 21.27 -13.80
CA ASP A 26 -8.87 21.49 -12.84
C ASP A 26 -9.30 20.12 -12.32
N THR A 27 -8.63 19.60 -11.29
CA THR A 27 -9.01 18.36 -10.61
C THR A 27 -10.16 18.67 -9.66
N THR A 28 -11.29 19.10 -10.23
CA THR A 28 -12.57 18.85 -9.59
C THR A 28 -12.65 17.33 -9.40
N PRO A 29 -12.89 16.83 -8.18
CA PRO A 29 -12.95 15.40 -7.95
C PRO A 29 -14.15 14.87 -8.73
N THR A 30 -13.88 14.27 -9.88
CA THR A 30 -14.86 13.53 -10.66
C THR A 30 -15.18 12.28 -9.85
N ASN A 31 -16.23 12.35 -9.02
CA ASN A 31 -16.74 11.24 -8.22
C ASN A 31 -15.93 10.95 -6.91
N PRO A 32 -16.56 10.98 -5.72
CA PRO A 32 -15.90 10.68 -4.43
C PRO A 32 -15.37 9.24 -4.30
N LEU A 33 -15.67 8.38 -5.28
CA LEU A 33 -15.15 7.02 -5.40
C LEU A 33 -13.86 6.93 -6.22
N GLU A 34 -13.49 7.96 -6.99
CA GLU A 34 -12.23 7.93 -7.73
C GLU A 34 -11.04 8.03 -6.78
N THR A 35 -10.14 7.05 -6.89
CA THR A 35 -8.88 6.95 -6.15
C THR A 35 -7.73 7.56 -6.96
N ILE A 36 -8.01 8.54 -7.82
CA ILE A 36 -6.97 9.22 -8.60
C ILE A 36 -6.31 10.27 -7.69
N PRO A 37 -4.97 10.20 -7.46
CA PRO A 37 -4.28 11.19 -6.64
C PRO A 37 -4.46 12.59 -7.19
N THR A 38 -4.80 13.54 -6.33
CA THR A 38 -4.98 14.96 -6.71
C THR A 38 -3.64 15.68 -6.91
N GLN A 39 -2.54 15.10 -6.43
CA GLN A 39 -1.18 15.59 -6.62
C GLN A 39 -0.49 14.87 -7.79
N ALA A 40 -0.20 15.61 -8.87
CA ALA A 40 0.36 15.13 -10.14
C ALA A 40 1.74 14.44 -10.07
N HIS A 41 2.41 14.42 -8.92
CA HIS A 41 3.74 13.80 -8.77
C HIS A 41 3.68 12.29 -8.45
N GLN A 42 2.51 11.77 -8.06
CA GLN A 42 2.28 10.34 -7.83
C GLN A 42 1.34 9.79 -8.89
N LEU A 43 1.73 9.90 -10.15
CA LEU A 43 1.05 9.15 -11.20
C LEU A 43 1.21 7.66 -10.86
N PRO A 44 0.10 6.89 -10.80
CA PRO A 44 0.18 5.47 -10.56
C PRO A 44 1.11 4.83 -11.59
N HIS A 45 1.90 3.84 -11.17
CA HIS A 45 2.51 2.92 -12.13
C HIS A 45 1.36 2.38 -12.97
N ASN A 46 1.44 2.55 -14.29
CA ASN A 46 0.34 2.26 -15.21
C ASN A 46 0.05 0.75 -15.37
N ASN A 47 0.45 -0.05 -14.37
CA ASN A 47 0.41 -1.50 -14.33
C ASN A 47 -0.93 -2.02 -13.80
N ILE A 48 -1.55 -1.31 -12.84
CA ILE A 48 -2.87 -1.66 -12.29
C ILE A 48 -3.83 -0.49 -12.49
N PRO A 49 -5.01 -0.70 -13.11
CA PRO A 49 -5.95 0.37 -13.34
C PRO A 49 -6.47 0.90 -12.01
N ASN A 50 -6.39 2.22 -11.81
CA ASN A 50 -6.77 2.88 -10.57
C ASN A 50 -8.29 3.07 -10.47
N THR A 51 -9.01 1.96 -10.31
CA THR A 51 -10.48 1.93 -10.22
C THR A 51 -10.93 1.35 -8.89
N PRO A 52 -12.14 1.72 -8.41
CA PRO A 52 -12.72 1.12 -7.20
C PRO A 52 -12.85 -0.40 -7.29
N LEU A 53 -13.10 -0.91 -8.50
CA LEU A 53 -13.17 -2.34 -8.75
C LEU A 53 -11.82 -3.01 -8.48
N SER A 54 -10.73 -2.42 -8.97
CA SER A 54 -9.36 -2.91 -8.71
C SER A 54 -9.03 -2.91 -7.22
N VAL A 55 -9.39 -1.83 -6.51
CA VAL A 55 -9.18 -1.75 -5.04
C VAL A 55 -9.95 -2.84 -4.32
N ALA A 56 -11.21 -3.06 -4.70
CA ALA A 56 -12.07 -4.07 -4.09
C ALA A 56 -11.55 -5.50 -4.37
N THR A 57 -11.14 -5.80 -5.60
CA THR A 57 -10.63 -7.12 -5.96
C THR A 57 -9.30 -7.42 -5.28
N VAL A 58 -8.37 -6.45 -5.23
CA VAL A 58 -7.09 -6.60 -4.51
C VAL A 58 -7.32 -6.79 -3.01
N SER A 59 -8.20 -5.98 -2.41
CA SER A 59 -8.54 -6.11 -0.98
C SER A 59 -9.16 -7.48 -0.67
N ALA A 60 -10.07 -7.96 -1.52
CA ALA A 60 -10.69 -9.27 -1.35
C ALA A 60 -9.66 -10.40 -1.49
N ALA A 61 -8.77 -10.33 -2.47
CA ALA A 61 -7.70 -11.31 -2.67
C ALA A 61 -6.75 -11.37 -1.46
N LEU A 62 -6.30 -10.21 -0.97
CA LEU A 62 -5.47 -10.12 0.23
C LEU A 62 -6.21 -10.66 1.47
N GLY A 63 -7.50 -10.39 1.60
CA GLY A 63 -8.34 -10.93 2.67
C GLY A 63 -8.45 -12.46 2.65
N ILE A 64 -8.57 -13.07 1.45
CA ILE A 64 -8.59 -14.52 1.30
C ILE A 64 -7.23 -15.12 1.68
N VAL A 65 -6.12 -14.56 1.20
CA VAL A 65 -4.78 -15.05 1.55
C VAL A 65 -4.51 -14.89 3.05
N PHE A 66 -4.94 -13.78 3.66
CA PHE A 66 -4.89 -13.58 5.10
C PHE A 66 -5.68 -14.65 5.85
N ALA A 67 -6.93 -14.91 5.46
CA ALA A 67 -7.79 -15.89 6.12
C ALA A 67 -7.21 -17.30 6.03
N LEU A 68 -6.68 -17.69 4.87
CA LEU A 68 -6.01 -18.98 4.68
C LEU A 68 -4.74 -19.09 5.53
N GLY A 69 -3.90 -18.05 5.52
CA GLY A 69 -2.68 -17.99 6.33
C GLY A 69 -2.95 -18.03 7.83
N ALA A 70 -3.92 -17.24 8.31
CA ALA A 70 -4.34 -17.20 9.70
C ALA A 70 -4.92 -18.55 10.15
N SER A 71 -5.76 -19.18 9.31
CA SER A 71 -6.30 -20.51 9.58
C SER A 71 -5.19 -21.56 9.70
N LEU A 72 -4.19 -21.51 8.82
CA LEU A 72 -3.03 -22.39 8.87
C LEU A 72 -2.16 -22.14 10.10
N PHE A 73 -2.03 -20.89 10.56
CA PHE A 73 -1.31 -20.56 11.78
C PHE A 73 -2.03 -21.06 13.04
N VAL A 74 -3.35 -20.82 13.15
CA VAL A 74 -4.17 -21.22 14.31
C VAL A 74 -4.30 -22.73 14.42
N SER A 75 -4.43 -23.44 13.29
CA SER A 75 -4.46 -24.91 13.26
C SER A 75 -3.11 -25.56 13.59
N GLY A 76 -2.01 -24.78 13.65
CA GLY A 76 -0.66 -25.30 13.88
C GLY A 76 -0.02 -25.95 12.65
N GLY A 77 -0.65 -25.85 11.47
CA GLY A 77 -0.27 -26.55 10.25
C GLY A 77 -1.28 -27.65 9.86
N VAL A 78 -1.15 -28.16 8.63
CA VAL A 78 -1.99 -29.29 8.17
C VAL A 78 -1.33 -30.61 8.59
N ALA A 79 -2.03 -31.38 9.43
CA ALA A 79 -1.58 -32.69 9.85
C ALA A 79 -1.29 -33.60 8.64
N GLY A 80 -0.06 -34.10 8.52
CA GLY A 80 0.40 -34.95 7.42
C GLY A 80 1.04 -34.22 6.23
N SER A 81 1.02 -32.89 6.20
CA SER A 81 1.73 -32.11 5.19
C SER A 81 3.11 -31.66 5.69
N TRP A 82 4.15 -31.93 4.92
CA TRP A 82 5.52 -31.51 5.24
C TRP A 82 5.76 -30.01 4.98
N TRP A 83 4.94 -29.39 4.12
CA TRP A 83 5.10 -28.00 3.67
C TRP A 83 4.15 -27.02 4.38
N ALA A 84 2.94 -27.47 4.73
CA ALA A 84 1.89 -26.62 5.30
C ALA A 84 2.06 -26.47 6.82
N THR A 85 3.04 -25.65 7.22
CA THR A 85 3.39 -25.39 8.62
C THR A 85 2.83 -24.07 9.13
N TYR A 86 2.73 -23.91 10.45
CA TYR A 86 2.27 -22.66 11.06
C TYR A 86 3.15 -21.46 10.70
N GLN A 87 4.47 -21.63 10.50
CA GLN A 87 5.36 -20.53 10.11
C GLN A 87 5.00 -19.97 8.73
N LEU A 88 4.67 -20.84 7.77
CA LEU A 88 4.22 -20.43 6.45
C LEU A 88 2.86 -19.73 6.54
N GLY A 89 1.96 -20.25 7.38
CA GLY A 89 0.67 -19.61 7.67
C GLY A 89 0.83 -18.18 8.20
N PHE A 90 1.70 -18.01 9.20
CA PHE A 90 2.01 -16.69 9.75
C PHE A 90 2.62 -15.76 8.71
N PHE A 91 3.57 -16.25 7.90
CA PHE A 91 4.19 -15.46 6.83
C PHE A 91 3.16 -14.96 5.81
N MET A 92 2.28 -15.84 5.32
CA MET A 92 1.23 -15.44 4.37
C MET A 92 0.26 -14.45 5.01
N ALA A 93 -0.15 -14.68 6.26
CA ALA A 93 -1.05 -13.79 6.97
C ALA A 93 -0.43 -12.39 7.14
N ILE A 94 0.79 -12.30 7.66
CA ILE A 94 1.42 -11.01 7.95
C ILE A 94 1.78 -10.25 6.66
N TRP A 95 2.17 -10.97 5.60
CA TRP A 95 2.43 -10.38 4.29
C TRP A 95 1.15 -9.77 3.69
N SER A 96 0.03 -10.50 3.72
CA SER A 96 -1.25 -9.95 3.23
C SER A 96 -1.77 -8.81 4.10
N PHE A 97 -1.62 -8.92 5.42
CA PHE A 97 -1.99 -7.86 6.35
C PHE A 97 -1.16 -6.59 6.13
N PHE A 98 0.14 -6.72 5.87
CA PHE A 98 1.03 -5.61 5.56
C PHE A 98 0.50 -4.80 4.38
N HIS A 99 0.30 -5.44 3.22
CA HIS A 99 -0.17 -4.75 2.01
C HIS A 99 -1.54 -4.11 2.18
N TRP A 100 -2.46 -4.79 2.89
CA TRP A 100 -3.76 -4.23 3.20
C TRP A 100 -3.67 -3.04 4.18
N ALA A 101 -2.84 -3.14 5.22
CA ALA A 101 -2.69 -2.11 6.25
C ALA A 101 -2.08 -0.83 5.69
N GLU A 102 -1.13 -0.93 4.75
CA GLU A 102 -0.59 0.22 4.01
C GLU A 102 -1.68 1.00 3.30
N PHE A 103 -2.52 0.31 2.53
CA PHE A 103 -3.66 0.93 1.86
C PHE A 103 -4.67 1.51 2.85
N ALA A 104 -4.99 0.76 3.92
CA ALA A 104 -5.98 1.18 4.92
C ALA A 104 -5.55 2.44 5.68
N VAL A 105 -4.28 2.54 6.09
CA VAL A 105 -3.75 3.72 6.78
C VAL A 105 -3.70 4.91 5.82
N THR A 106 -3.26 4.72 4.58
CA THR A 106 -3.23 5.79 3.57
C THR A 106 -4.65 6.28 3.24
N ALA A 107 -5.63 5.38 3.14
CA ALA A 107 -7.04 5.75 2.94
C ALA A 107 -7.65 6.49 4.14
N GLY A 108 -7.19 6.18 5.36
CA GLY A 108 -7.64 6.84 6.58
C GLY A 108 -7.07 8.24 6.79
N TRP A 109 -5.76 8.40 6.59
CA TRP A 109 -5.00 9.59 6.99
C TRP A 109 -4.38 10.41 5.84
N ASN A 110 -4.40 9.91 4.61
CA ASN A 110 -3.75 10.56 3.46
C ASN A 110 -4.51 10.36 2.14
N ARG A 111 -5.79 10.73 2.12
CA ARG A 111 -6.72 10.53 0.97
C ARG A 111 -6.26 11.18 -0.32
N GLU A 112 -5.55 12.31 -0.25
CA GLU A 112 -5.09 13.06 -1.43
C GLU A 112 -4.08 12.27 -2.28
N LYS A 113 -3.39 11.30 -1.67
CA LYS A 113 -2.35 10.46 -2.28
C LYS A 113 -2.78 9.01 -2.46
N LEU A 114 -4.04 8.70 -2.15
CA LEU A 114 -4.56 7.34 -2.23
C LEU A 114 -4.63 6.89 -3.69
N SER A 115 -4.07 5.72 -3.97
CA SER A 115 -4.16 5.03 -5.26
C SER A 115 -4.08 3.51 -5.05
N VAL A 116 -4.35 2.73 -6.09
CA VAL A 116 -4.14 1.26 -6.04
C VAL A 116 -2.67 0.90 -5.71
N ASP A 117 -1.71 1.75 -6.06
CA ASP A 117 -0.30 1.52 -5.72
C ASP A 117 -0.01 1.65 -4.22
N SER A 118 -0.94 2.23 -3.45
CA SER A 118 -0.81 2.33 -1.98
C SER A 118 -0.86 0.95 -1.31
N PHE A 119 -1.30 -0.11 -2.00
CA PHE A 119 -1.12 -1.48 -1.54
C PHE A 119 0.36 -1.91 -1.52
N LEU A 120 1.27 -1.18 -2.18
CA LEU A 120 2.70 -1.50 -2.31
C LEU A 120 2.97 -2.90 -2.88
N LEU A 121 2.07 -3.43 -3.70
CA LEU A 121 2.26 -4.72 -4.36
C LEU A 121 3.32 -4.65 -5.46
N ASP A 122 3.37 -3.52 -6.17
CA ASP A 122 4.33 -3.27 -7.24
C ASP A 122 5.53 -2.47 -6.69
N ASN A 123 6.33 -3.11 -5.84
CA ASN A 123 7.53 -2.51 -5.24
C ASN A 123 8.82 -2.86 -6.00
N GLY A 124 8.68 -3.21 -7.29
CA GLY A 124 9.77 -3.60 -8.18
C GLY A 124 10.12 -5.09 -8.16
N MET A 125 10.78 -5.54 -9.23
CA MET A 125 11.13 -6.96 -9.44
C MET A 125 12.07 -7.53 -8.37
N THR A 126 12.96 -6.71 -7.81
CA THR A 126 13.88 -7.12 -6.73
C THR A 126 13.15 -7.51 -5.44
N TYR A 127 12.04 -6.82 -5.12
CA TYR A 127 11.20 -7.16 -3.98
C TYR A 127 10.58 -8.56 -4.12
N HIS A 128 10.02 -8.87 -5.29
CA HIS A 128 9.44 -10.19 -5.55
C HIS A 128 10.49 -11.29 -5.56
N ILE A 129 11.68 -11.03 -6.12
CA ILE A 129 12.80 -11.99 -6.11
C ILE A 129 13.24 -12.28 -4.67
N ALA A 130 13.32 -11.28 -3.80
CA ALA A 130 13.71 -11.49 -2.40
C ALA A 130 12.69 -12.35 -1.64
N HIS A 131 11.39 -12.11 -1.83
CA HIS A 131 10.34 -12.93 -1.20
C HIS A 131 10.33 -14.36 -1.75
N ALA A 132 10.52 -14.52 -3.06
CA ALA A 132 10.64 -15.84 -3.68
C ALA A 132 11.87 -16.60 -3.17
N ALA A 133 13.02 -15.93 -3.05
CA ALA A 133 14.24 -16.51 -2.50
C ALA A 133 14.05 -16.97 -1.05
N ALA A 134 13.41 -16.15 -0.21
CA ALA A 134 13.11 -16.50 1.19
C ALA A 134 12.16 -17.71 1.29
N LEU A 135 11.15 -17.80 0.42
CA LEU A 135 10.26 -18.96 0.35
C LEU A 135 11.00 -20.21 -0.12
N ILE A 136 11.84 -20.10 -1.15
CA ILE A 136 12.65 -21.22 -1.65
C ILE A 136 13.59 -21.71 -0.56
N GLU A 137 14.30 -20.81 0.13
CA GLU A 137 15.16 -21.14 1.26
C GLU A 137 14.37 -21.88 2.36
N PHE A 138 13.16 -21.42 2.67
CA PHE A 138 12.29 -22.07 3.63
C PHE A 138 11.93 -23.51 3.23
N PHE A 139 11.49 -23.72 1.97
CA PHE A 139 11.12 -25.05 1.48
C PHE A 139 12.32 -25.99 1.39
N VAL A 140 13.45 -25.52 0.87
CA VAL A 140 14.71 -26.29 0.78
C VAL A 140 15.18 -26.69 2.17
N THR A 141 15.24 -25.76 3.12
CA THR A 141 15.65 -26.04 4.50
C THR A 141 14.72 -27.04 5.17
N LYS A 142 13.40 -26.93 4.96
CA LYS A 142 12.43 -27.88 5.50
C LYS A 142 12.54 -29.27 4.88
N PHE A 143 12.84 -29.35 3.59
CA PHE A 143 12.99 -30.62 2.88
C PHE A 143 14.26 -31.38 3.32
N PHE A 144 15.40 -30.70 3.41
CA PHE A 144 16.68 -31.33 3.76
C PHE A 144 16.93 -31.45 5.27
N TRP A 145 16.48 -30.46 6.07
CA TRP A 145 16.69 -30.42 7.53
C TRP A 145 15.39 -30.11 8.30
N PRO A 146 14.45 -31.08 8.38
CA PRO A 146 13.17 -30.88 9.08
C PRO A 146 13.35 -30.52 10.57
N HIS A 147 14.45 -30.95 11.19
CA HIS A 147 14.76 -30.70 12.61
C HIS A 147 15.33 -29.30 12.90
N SER A 148 15.88 -28.59 11.90
CA SER A 148 16.52 -27.27 12.07
C SER A 148 15.52 -26.18 12.52
N LYS A 149 14.23 -26.34 12.19
CA LYS A 149 13.17 -25.39 12.55
C LYS A 149 12.53 -25.69 13.93
N SER A 150 13.14 -26.52 14.79
CA SER A 150 12.57 -26.89 16.10
C SER A 150 12.73 -25.82 17.19
N HIS A 151 13.48 -24.75 16.93
CA HIS A 151 13.64 -23.63 17.85
C HIS A 151 12.42 -22.71 17.85
N THR A 152 11.35 -23.15 18.52
CA THR A 152 10.10 -22.38 18.69
C THR A 152 10.36 -20.99 19.28
N ALA A 153 11.34 -20.85 20.18
CA ALA A 153 11.72 -19.57 20.77
C ALA A 153 12.16 -18.53 19.72
N ILE A 154 12.94 -18.93 18.71
CA ILE A 154 13.38 -18.04 17.62
C ILE A 154 12.19 -17.64 16.76
N SER A 155 11.27 -18.58 16.50
CA SER A 155 10.04 -18.29 15.75
C SER A 155 9.14 -17.29 16.48
N ILE A 156 8.97 -17.45 17.80
CA ILE A 156 8.18 -16.52 18.63
C ILE A 156 8.84 -15.14 18.66
N ALA A 157 10.16 -15.06 18.84
CA ALA A 157 10.88 -13.80 18.81
C ALA A 157 10.71 -13.07 17.47
N GLY A 158 10.78 -13.81 16.35
CA GLY A 158 10.50 -13.28 15.01
C GLY A 158 9.08 -12.76 14.85
N ILE A 159 8.08 -13.51 15.33
CA ILE A 159 6.66 -13.09 15.30
C ILE A 159 6.48 -11.76 16.07
N VAL A 160 7.02 -11.67 17.29
CA VAL A 160 6.94 -10.45 18.12
C VAL A 160 7.61 -9.28 17.42
N LEU A 161 8.80 -9.47 16.84
CA LEU A 161 9.53 -8.44 16.13
C LEU A 161 8.73 -7.89 14.93
N VAL A 162 8.11 -8.77 14.14
CA VAL A 162 7.31 -8.36 12.98
C VAL A 162 6.07 -7.58 13.41
N ILE A 163 5.39 -8.00 14.48
CA ILE A 163 4.23 -7.27 15.02
C ILE A 163 4.66 -5.87 15.47
N ILE A 164 5.74 -5.76 16.24
CA ILE A 164 6.26 -4.46 16.70
C ILE A 164 6.64 -3.59 15.51
N GLY A 165 7.40 -4.12 14.54
CA GLY A 165 7.79 -3.39 13.34
C GLY A 165 6.59 -2.86 12.55
N GLN A 166 5.56 -3.69 12.36
CA GLN A 166 4.35 -3.28 11.66
C GLN A 166 3.59 -2.18 12.43
N THR A 167 3.49 -2.29 13.77
CA THR A 167 2.83 -1.25 14.57
C THR A 167 3.56 0.08 14.51
N ILE A 168 4.89 0.08 14.63
CA ILE A 168 5.70 1.30 14.51
C ILE A 168 5.51 1.92 13.13
N ARG A 169 5.52 1.10 12.07
CA ARG A 169 5.30 1.56 10.69
C ARG A 169 3.94 2.21 10.51
N SER A 170 2.86 1.54 10.94
CA SER A 170 1.51 2.11 10.85
C SER A 170 1.38 3.41 11.66
N LEU A 171 1.93 3.46 12.88
CA LEU A 171 1.89 4.67 13.71
C LEU A 171 2.70 5.82 13.11
N ALA A 172 3.84 5.54 12.47
CA ALA A 172 4.64 6.53 11.76
C ALA A 172 3.86 7.11 10.57
N MET A 173 3.21 6.26 9.76
CA MET A 173 2.34 6.71 8.67
C MET A 173 1.15 7.55 9.19
N ILE A 174 0.54 7.15 10.30
CA ILE A 174 -0.56 7.92 10.94
C ILE A 174 -0.06 9.28 11.44
N HIS A 175 1.11 9.34 12.08
CA HIS A 175 1.69 10.60 12.56
C HIS A 175 2.11 11.53 11.42
N ALA A 176 2.72 10.98 10.36
CA ALA A 176 3.11 11.75 9.19
C ALA A 176 1.89 12.22 8.39
N ALA A 177 0.79 11.44 8.38
CA ALA A 177 -0.48 11.73 7.70
C ALA A 177 -0.28 12.30 6.29
N SER A 178 -0.72 13.54 6.03
CA SER A 178 -0.59 14.23 4.74
C SER A 178 0.88 14.49 4.31
N ASN A 179 1.82 14.45 5.26
CA ASN A 179 3.26 14.58 4.99
C ASN A 179 3.91 13.26 4.58
N PHE A 180 3.22 12.13 4.75
CA PHE A 180 3.71 10.83 4.27
C PHE A 180 3.59 10.76 2.74
N SER A 181 4.59 10.16 2.11
CA SER A 181 4.60 9.89 0.68
C SER A 181 5.35 8.58 0.47
N HIS A 182 4.74 7.63 -0.24
CA HIS A 182 5.40 6.36 -0.59
C HIS A 182 6.59 6.59 -1.54
N THR A 183 6.59 7.68 -2.29
CA THR A 183 7.70 8.15 -3.11
C THR A 183 8.41 9.31 -2.41
N VAL A 184 9.75 9.28 -2.37
CA VAL A 184 10.54 10.39 -1.85
C VAL A 184 10.25 11.63 -2.69
N ALA A 185 9.62 12.63 -2.08
CA ALA A 185 9.38 13.90 -2.74
C ALA A 185 10.74 14.59 -2.96
N THR A 186 11.11 14.79 -4.22
CA THR A 186 12.35 15.51 -4.59
C THR A 186 12.19 17.03 -4.49
N TYR A 187 10.96 17.50 -4.30
CA TYR A 187 10.62 18.92 -4.16
C TYR A 187 9.69 19.14 -2.96
N LYS A 188 9.93 20.23 -2.21
CA LYS A 188 9.13 20.61 -1.05
C LYS A 188 7.81 21.26 -1.48
N LEU A 189 6.68 20.61 -1.18
CA LEU A 189 5.35 21.22 -1.34
C LEU A 189 5.08 22.22 -0.21
N VAL A 190 4.28 23.25 -0.49
CA VAL A 190 3.90 24.30 0.50
C VAL A 190 3.15 23.71 1.70
N THR A 191 2.44 22.60 1.49
CA THR A 191 1.72 21.84 2.52
C THR A 191 2.59 20.88 3.33
N HIS A 192 3.86 20.67 2.93
CA HIS A 192 4.77 19.72 3.58
C HIS A 192 5.42 20.37 4.81
N ARG A 193 4.98 19.96 6.00
CA ARG A 193 5.60 20.35 7.28
C ARG A 193 6.49 19.23 7.78
N LEU A 194 7.63 19.59 8.36
CA LEU A 194 8.49 18.62 9.03
C LEU A 194 7.73 18.10 10.26
N VAL A 195 7.52 16.79 10.33
CA VAL A 195 6.88 16.14 11.46
C VAL A 195 7.99 15.70 12.41
N THR A 196 8.19 16.45 13.48
CA THR A 196 9.21 16.16 14.52
C THR A 196 8.62 15.57 15.80
N ASP A 197 7.30 15.38 15.83
CA ASP A 197 6.57 14.94 17.02
C ASP A 197 6.29 13.43 17.01
N GLY A 198 6.16 12.83 18.21
CA GLY A 198 5.79 11.43 18.38
C GLY A 198 6.95 10.46 18.07
N ILE A 199 6.70 9.42 17.27
CA ILE A 199 7.72 8.40 16.94
C ILE A 199 8.94 9.01 16.24
N TYR A 200 8.73 10.08 15.45
CA TYR A 200 9.79 10.79 14.73
C TYR A 200 10.76 11.56 15.63
N SER A 201 10.46 11.73 16.93
CA SER A 201 11.44 12.26 17.90
C SER A 201 12.39 11.18 18.43
N TYR A 202 12.02 9.91 18.30
CA TYR A 202 12.82 8.77 18.80
C TYR A 202 13.55 8.03 17.68
N VAL A 203 13.03 8.07 16.45
CA VAL A 203 13.58 7.38 15.28
C VAL A 203 13.53 8.34 14.09
N GLN A 204 14.72 8.76 13.62
CA GLN A 204 14.91 9.74 12.54
C GLN A 204 15.02 9.05 11.16
#